data_AF-A0A1W9SFI2-F1
#
_entry.id   AF-A0A1W9SFI2-F1
#
_cell.length_a   1.000
_cell.length_b   1.000
_cell.length_c   1.000
_cell.angle_alpha   90.00
_cell.angle_beta   90.00
_cell.angle_gamma   90.00
#
_symmetry.space_group_name_H-M   'P 1'
#
loop_
_entity.id
_entity.type
_entity.pdbx_description
1 polymer ?
#
loop_
_entity_poly.entity_id
_entity_poly.type
_entity_poly.pdbx_seq_one_letter_code
_entity_poly.pdbx_strand_id
1 'polypeptide(L)'
;MSEAVIKIILISTLFFAIIIYYLLPRSKFARKLKLGVFMFKLTNIIGIICGIVGLFTVFILQEKIIIQHLWELTVLPYALVWFYWLIMIRIKKTSNIFDEKQEFNMAKAGALTMAGSILALAIMFNLSYNDVFQLNYGLWFPFYLFSSITQFSFFTLFLFKKE
;
A
#
# COMPACT_ATOMS: atom_id res chain seq x y z
N MET A 1 22.53 -3.96 -1.74
CA MET A 1 21.97 -4.14 -3.10
C MET A 1 22.21 -2.84 -3.85
N SER A 2 22.72 -2.88 -5.08
CA SER A 2 22.95 -1.66 -5.86
C SER A 2 21.64 -1.08 -6.37
N GLU A 3 21.60 0.23 -6.57
CA GLU A 3 20.46 0.96 -7.14
C GLU A 3 19.99 0.35 -8.47
N ALA A 4 20.94 -0.04 -9.33
CA ALA A 4 20.67 -0.69 -10.61
C ALA A 4 19.87 -1.99 -10.43
N VAL A 5 20.21 -2.81 -9.42
CA VAL A 5 19.49 -4.06 -9.14
C VAL A 5 18.06 -3.77 -8.70
N ILE A 6 17.84 -2.76 -7.85
CA ILE A 6 16.50 -2.37 -7.40
C ILE A 6 15.65 -1.91 -8.58
N LYS A 7 16.20 -1.05 -9.45
CA LYS A 7 15.51 -0.59 -10.66
C LYS A 7 15.16 -1.74 -11.59
N ILE A 8 16.08 -2.68 -11.82
CA ILE A 8 15.82 -3.87 -12.64
C ILE A 8 14.69 -4.71 -12.03
N ILE A 9 14.68 -4.92 -10.71
CA ILE A 9 13.61 -5.64 -10.03
C ILE A 9 12.28 -4.92 -10.24
N LEU A 10 12.20 -3.62 -9.97
CA LEU A 10 10.97 -2.83 -10.12
C LEU A 10 10.43 -2.88 -11.55
N ILE A 11 11.28 -2.61 -12.54
CA ILE A 11 10.89 -2.61 -13.95
C ILE A 11 10.44 -4.00 -14.38
N SER A 12 11.19 -5.05 -13.99
CA SER A 12 10.86 -6.43 -14.32
C SER A 12 9.52 -6.81 -13.71
N THR A 13 9.29 -6.50 -12.43
CA THR A 13 8.01 -6.76 -11.75
C THR A 13 6.85 -6.03 -12.42
N LEU A 14 7.01 -4.75 -12.79
CA LEU A 14 5.98 -3.99 -13.51
C LEU A 14 5.69 -4.58 -14.89
N PHE A 15 6.74 -4.97 -15.62
CA PHE A 15 6.61 -5.62 -16.92
C PHE A 15 5.83 -6.94 -16.81
N PHE A 16 6.19 -7.80 -15.85
CA PHE A 16 5.45 -9.04 -15.59
C PHE A 16 4.02 -8.77 -15.14
N ALA A 17 3.78 -7.77 -14.28
CA ALA A 17 2.45 -7.38 -13.85
C ALA A 17 1.57 -7.01 -15.06
N ILE A 18 2.08 -6.18 -15.98
CA ILE A 18 1.38 -5.80 -17.22
C ILE A 18 1.06 -7.03 -18.07
N ILE A 19 2.03 -7.93 -18.29
CA ILE A 19 1.81 -9.18 -19.03
C ILE A 19 0.69 -10.00 -18.38
N ILE A 20 0.76 -10.20 -17.05
CA ILE A 20 -0.25 -10.95 -16.30
C ILE A 20 -1.62 -10.29 -16.44
N TYR A 21 -1.71 -8.96 -16.39
CA TYR A 21 -2.98 -8.25 -16.53
C TYR A 21 -3.67 -8.46 -17.88
N TYR A 22 -2.90 -8.63 -18.96
CA TYR A 22 -3.44 -8.92 -20.29
C TYR A 22 -3.70 -10.42 -20.53
N LEU A 23 -2.83 -11.31 -20.03
CA LEU A 23 -2.90 -12.74 -20.30
C LEU A 23 -3.80 -13.50 -19.31
N LEU A 24 -3.74 -13.17 -18.01
CA LEU A 24 -4.42 -13.94 -16.97
C LEU A 24 -5.94 -14.01 -17.17
N PRO A 25 -6.64 -12.90 -17.54
CA PRO A 25 -8.09 -12.96 -17.77
C PRO A 25 -8.52 -13.88 -18.92
N ARG A 26 -7.62 -14.15 -19.88
CA ARG A 26 -7.87 -15.05 -21.02
C ARG A 26 -7.58 -16.51 -20.69
N SER A 27 -6.91 -16.78 -19.58
CA SER A 27 -6.48 -18.13 -19.20
C SER A 27 -7.61 -18.91 -18.48
N LYS A 28 -7.56 -20.24 -18.57
CA LYS A 28 -8.44 -21.13 -17.77
C LYS A 28 -8.18 -20.99 -16.26
N PHE A 29 -7.03 -20.45 -15.87
CA PHE A 29 -6.65 -20.23 -14.47
C PHE A 29 -7.45 -19.12 -13.80
N ALA A 30 -7.96 -18.15 -14.57
CA ALA A 30 -8.80 -17.06 -14.08
C ALA A 30 -9.99 -17.54 -13.23
N ARG A 31 -10.55 -18.71 -13.56
CA ARG A 31 -11.71 -19.29 -12.84
C ARG A 31 -11.36 -19.80 -11.44
N LYS A 32 -10.09 -20.09 -11.16
CA LYS A 32 -9.62 -20.60 -9.87
C LYS A 32 -9.30 -19.49 -8.86
N LEU A 33 -9.22 -18.24 -9.32
CA LEU A 33 -8.92 -17.11 -8.45
C LEU A 33 -10.12 -16.82 -7.54
N LYS A 34 -9.86 -16.81 -6.23
CA LYS A 34 -10.88 -16.62 -5.19
C LYS A 34 -10.96 -15.16 -4.80
N LEU A 35 -12.15 -14.57 -4.97
CA LEU A 35 -12.54 -13.36 -4.26
C LEU A 35 -13.17 -13.77 -2.93
N GLY A 36 -12.86 -13.04 -1.87
CA GLY A 36 -13.51 -13.26 -0.59
C GLY A 36 -12.80 -12.59 0.57
N VAL A 37 -13.38 -12.80 1.75
CA VAL A 37 -12.95 -12.22 3.03
C VAL A 37 -11.46 -12.48 3.32
N PHE A 38 -10.93 -13.64 2.93
CA PHE A 38 -9.51 -13.95 3.12
C PHE A 38 -8.60 -12.96 2.36
N MET A 39 -8.88 -12.70 1.07
CA MET A 39 -8.08 -11.77 0.27
C MET A 39 -8.22 -10.33 0.78
N PHE A 40 -9.42 -9.94 1.23
CA PHE A 40 -9.65 -8.64 1.85
C PHE A 40 -8.80 -8.45 3.12
N LYS A 41 -8.79 -9.43 4.03
CA LYS A 41 -7.95 -9.42 5.22
C LYS A 41 -6.47 -9.39 4.88
N LEU A 42 -6.04 -10.26 3.96
CA LEU A 42 -4.65 -10.36 3.52
C LEU A 42 -4.14 -9.05 2.93
N THR A 43 -4.96 -8.36 2.13
CA THR A 43 -4.62 -7.05 1.53
C THR A 43 -4.25 -6.04 2.60
N ASN A 44 -5.07 -5.94 3.64
CA ASN A 44 -4.84 -4.97 4.70
C ASN A 44 -3.73 -5.40 5.66
N ILE A 45 -3.52 -6.70 5.90
CA ILE A 45 -2.36 -7.17 6.66
C ILE A 45 -1.06 -6.79 5.93
N ILE A 46 -0.99 -7.05 4.62
CA ILE A 46 0.17 -6.65 3.79
C ILE A 46 0.34 -5.13 3.81
N GLY A 47 -0.75 -4.36 3.74
CA GLY A 47 -0.72 -2.91 3.88
C GLY A 47 -0.08 -2.45 5.18
N ILE A 48 -0.49 -3.01 6.33
CA ILE A 48 0.11 -2.69 7.62
C ILE A 48 1.61 -3.03 7.64
N ILE A 49 2.00 -4.21 7.14
CA ILE A 49 3.41 -4.63 7.12
C ILE A 49 4.24 -3.66 6.25
N CYS A 50 3.80 -3.41 5.01
CA CYS A 50 4.47 -2.47 4.11
C CYS A 50 4.52 -1.05 4.68
N GLY A 51 3.44 -0.60 5.31
CA GLY A 51 3.36 0.71 5.94
C GLY A 51 4.31 0.86 7.14
N ILE A 52 4.33 -0.10 8.06
CA ILE A 52 5.22 -0.06 9.24
C ILE A 52 6.69 -0.17 8.82
N VAL A 53 7.02 -1.12 7.93
CA VAL A 53 8.40 -1.27 7.41
C VAL A 53 8.80 -0.01 6.66
N GLY A 54 7.90 0.55 5.84
CA GLY A 54 8.12 1.81 5.14
C GLY A 54 8.42 2.97 6.09
N LEU A 55 7.60 3.15 7.13
CA LEU A 55 7.86 4.17 8.16
C LEU A 55 9.20 3.94 8.85
N PHE A 56 9.53 2.70 9.23
CA PHE A 56 10.83 2.37 9.83
C PHE A 56 12.00 2.74 8.92
N THR A 57 11.90 2.43 7.61
CA THR A 57 12.94 2.81 6.64
C THR A 57 13.03 4.33 6.44
N VAL A 58 11.90 5.06 6.49
CA VAL A 58 11.89 6.53 6.45
C VAL A 58 12.65 7.11 7.64
N PHE A 59 12.45 6.58 8.85
CA PHE A 59 13.09 7.15 10.05
C PHE A 59 14.58 6.77 10.20
N ILE A 60 14.97 5.57 9.78
CA ILE A 60 16.31 5.02 10.06
C ILE A 60 17.24 5.10 8.86
N LEU A 61 16.72 5.00 7.64
CA LEU A 61 17.51 4.93 6.40
C LEU A 61 17.25 6.13 5.49
N GLN A 62 17.14 7.33 6.09
CA GLN A 62 16.79 8.58 5.41
C GLN A 62 17.54 8.84 4.10
N GLU A 63 18.84 8.57 4.05
CA GLU A 63 19.67 8.81 2.84
C GLU A 63 19.45 7.73 1.77
N LYS A 64 19.35 6.46 2.20
CA LYS A 64 19.27 5.32 1.28
C LYS A 64 17.90 5.18 0.66
N ILE A 65 16.85 5.62 1.35
CA ILE A 65 15.48 5.39 0.89
C ILE A 65 15.16 6.12 -0.41
N ILE A 66 15.71 7.32 -0.60
CA ILE A 66 15.56 8.08 -1.85
C ILE A 66 16.56 7.58 -2.90
N ILE A 67 17.85 7.56 -2.56
CA ILE A 67 18.92 7.27 -3.54
C ILE A 67 18.78 5.86 -4.11
N GLN A 68 18.46 4.89 -3.26
CA GLN A 68 18.36 3.48 -3.67
C GLN A 68 16.93 3.07 -4.04
N HIS A 69 15.95 3.98 -4.07
CA HIS A 69 14.56 3.65 -4.38
C HIS A 69 13.97 2.55 -3.47
N LEU A 70 14.30 2.60 -2.17
CA LEU A 70 13.82 1.58 -1.21
C LEU A 70 12.34 1.77 -0.87
N TRP A 71 11.80 2.99 -1.00
CA TRP A 71 10.38 3.21 -0.73
C TRP A 71 9.50 2.53 -1.78
N GLU A 72 9.89 2.57 -3.07
CA GLU A 72 9.19 1.87 -4.15
C GLU A 72 9.22 0.36 -3.92
N LEU A 73 10.37 -0.17 -3.52
CA LEU A 73 10.52 -1.59 -3.22
C LEU A 73 9.67 -2.01 -2.02
N THR A 74 9.55 -1.15 -1.02
CA THR A 74 8.78 -1.44 0.20
C THR A 74 7.28 -1.39 -0.03
N VAL A 75 6.79 -0.49 -0.89
CA VAL A 75 5.37 -0.42 -1.25
C VAL A 75 4.95 -1.45 -2.30
N LEU A 76 5.91 -2.00 -3.06
CA LEU A 76 5.66 -2.94 -4.16
C LEU A 76 4.74 -4.11 -3.80
N PRO A 77 4.91 -4.83 -2.66
CA PRO A 77 4.01 -5.95 -2.33
C PRO A 77 2.56 -5.51 -2.17
N TYR A 78 2.32 -4.35 -1.54
CA TYR A 78 0.98 -3.80 -1.38
C TYR A 78 0.39 -3.34 -2.72
N ALA A 79 1.19 -2.70 -3.57
CA ALA A 79 0.79 -2.32 -4.91
C ALA A 79 0.39 -3.54 -5.77
N LEU A 80 1.13 -4.65 -5.67
CA LEU A 80 0.80 -5.90 -6.37
C LEU A 80 -0.52 -6.53 -5.89
N VAL A 81 -0.86 -6.39 -4.61
CA VAL A 81 -2.16 -6.87 -4.12
C VAL A 81 -3.31 -6.04 -4.69
N TRP A 82 -3.19 -4.71 -4.74
CA TRP A 82 -4.17 -3.87 -5.42
C TRP A 82 -4.25 -4.15 -6.92
N PHE A 83 -3.12 -4.43 -7.54
CA PHE A 83 -3.06 -4.86 -8.93
C PHE A 83 -3.80 -6.19 -9.16
N TYR A 84 -3.70 -7.13 -8.22
CA TYR A 84 -4.50 -8.36 -8.23
C TYR A 84 -6.01 -8.03 -8.21
N TRP A 85 -6.47 -7.11 -7.37
CA TRP A 85 -7.88 -6.68 -7.37
C TRP A 85 -8.31 -6.10 -8.72
N LEU A 86 -7.47 -5.29 -9.37
CA LEU A 86 -7.74 -4.78 -10.73
C LEU A 86 -7.90 -5.91 -11.77
N ILE A 87 -7.06 -6.94 -11.69
CA ILE A 87 -7.21 -8.12 -12.55
C ILE A 87 -8.55 -8.82 -12.27
N MET A 88 -8.96 -8.93 -11.01
CA MET A 88 -10.23 -9.55 -10.65
C MET A 88 -11.45 -8.77 -11.16
N ILE A 89 -11.41 -7.43 -11.16
CA ILE A 89 -12.44 -6.58 -11.79
C ILE A 89 -12.58 -6.94 -13.25
N ARG A 90 -11.46 -7.06 -13.95
CA ARG A 90 -11.43 -7.41 -15.36
C ARG A 90 -11.96 -8.82 -15.64
N ILE A 91 -11.61 -9.80 -14.80
CA ILE A 91 -12.04 -11.19 -14.95
C ILE A 91 -13.54 -11.33 -14.70
N LYS A 92 -14.05 -10.72 -13.62
CA LYS A 92 -15.44 -10.86 -13.20
C LYS A 92 -16.39 -9.93 -13.95
N LYS A 93 -15.86 -8.91 -14.64
CA LYS A 93 -16.62 -7.89 -15.37
C LYS A 93 -17.67 -7.20 -14.47
N THR A 94 -17.32 -7.02 -13.19
CA THR A 94 -18.15 -6.34 -12.20
C THR A 94 -17.26 -5.48 -11.32
N SER A 95 -17.75 -4.31 -10.95
CA SER A 95 -17.16 -3.44 -9.94
C SER A 95 -17.44 -3.94 -8.52
N ASN A 96 -18.50 -4.76 -8.34
CA ASN A 96 -18.98 -5.20 -7.03
C ASN A 96 -18.18 -6.41 -6.56
N ILE A 97 -16.90 -6.18 -6.28
CA ILE A 97 -15.98 -7.19 -5.79
C ILE A 97 -15.99 -7.27 -4.26
N PHE A 98 -16.18 -6.12 -3.63
CA PHE A 98 -16.38 -6.02 -2.20
C PHE A 98 -17.87 -6.12 -1.93
N ASP A 99 -18.22 -6.72 -0.79
CA ASP A 99 -19.59 -6.66 -0.30
C ASP A 99 -19.90 -5.25 0.23
N GLU A 100 -21.18 -4.89 0.31
CA GLU A 100 -21.60 -3.54 0.75
C GLU A 100 -21.02 -3.16 2.13
N LYS A 101 -20.84 -4.15 3.01
CA LYS A 101 -20.25 -3.96 4.34
C LYS A 101 -18.76 -3.64 4.25
N GLN A 102 -18.01 -4.31 3.38
CA GLN A 102 -16.59 -4.06 3.12
C GLN A 102 -16.40 -2.67 2.50
N GLU A 103 -17.23 -2.29 1.54
CA GLU A 103 -17.19 -0.96 0.93
C GLU A 103 -17.47 0.15 1.96
N PHE A 104 -18.51 -0.02 2.77
CA PHE A 104 -18.83 0.91 3.85
C PHE A 104 -17.70 1.03 4.87
N ASN A 105 -17.10 -0.10 5.27
CA ASN A 105 -15.97 -0.12 6.20
C ASN A 105 -14.71 0.53 5.61
N MET A 106 -14.43 0.33 4.32
CA MET A 106 -13.34 1.01 3.62
C MET A 106 -13.57 2.52 3.53
N ALA A 107 -14.80 2.96 3.25
CA ALA A 107 -15.13 4.39 3.20
C ALA A 107 -14.91 5.06 4.57
N LYS A 108 -15.40 4.42 5.64
CA LYS A 108 -15.19 4.90 7.02
C LYS A 108 -13.73 4.87 7.43
N ALA A 109 -12.98 3.83 7.05
CA ALA A 109 -11.54 3.77 7.25
C ALA A 109 -10.82 4.91 6.51
N GLY A 110 -11.21 5.21 5.27
CA GLY A 110 -10.68 6.34 4.50
C GLY A 110 -10.87 7.69 5.21
N ALA A 111 -12.06 7.93 5.76
CA ALA A 111 -12.32 9.15 6.55
C ALA A 111 -11.44 9.23 7.82
N LEU A 112 -11.28 8.11 8.54
CA LEU A 112 -10.40 8.04 9.71
C LEU A 112 -8.92 8.23 9.34
N THR A 113 -8.47 7.66 8.22
CA THR A 113 -7.11 7.85 7.70
C THR A 113 -6.85 9.28 7.30
N MET A 114 -7.82 9.99 6.71
CA MET A 114 -7.65 11.41 6.38
C MET A 114 -7.42 12.23 7.65
N ALA A 115 -8.23 12.02 8.69
CA ALA A 115 -8.02 12.71 9.97
C ALA A 115 -6.67 12.33 10.61
N GLY A 116 -6.33 11.04 10.61
CA GLY A 116 -5.09 10.54 11.17
C GLY A 116 -3.84 10.97 10.40
N SER A 117 -3.91 11.16 9.08
CA SER A 117 -2.78 11.59 8.26
C SER A 117 -2.48 13.07 8.45
N ILE A 118 -3.52 13.90 8.61
CA ILE A 118 -3.39 15.30 9.01
C ILE A 118 -2.68 15.39 10.36
N LEU A 119 -3.11 14.61 11.36
CA LEU A 119 -2.47 14.59 12.68
C LEU A 119 -1.00 14.13 12.58
N ALA A 120 -0.72 13.08 11.83
CA ALA A 120 0.65 12.58 11.65
C ALA A 120 1.56 13.63 10.99
N LEU A 121 1.07 14.33 9.97
CA LEU A 121 1.80 15.43 9.32
C LEU A 121 1.99 16.62 10.26
N ALA A 122 0.98 17.00 11.04
CA ALA A 122 1.09 18.10 12.00
C ALA A 122 2.10 17.81 13.10
N ILE A 123 2.12 16.58 13.63
CA ILE A 123 3.12 16.15 14.63
C ILE A 123 4.52 16.23 14.00
N MET A 124 4.71 15.64 12.83
CA MET A 124 6.00 15.61 12.15
C MET A 124 6.49 17.01 11.77
N PHE A 125 5.59 17.89 11.33
CA PHE A 125 5.88 19.30 11.10
C PHE A 125 6.38 20.00 12.37
N ASN A 126 5.68 19.83 13.49
CA ASN A 126 6.11 20.43 14.76
C ASN A 126 7.47 19.88 15.23
N LEU A 127 7.72 18.59 15.09
CA LEU A 127 9.02 17.99 15.43
C LEU A 127 10.15 18.55 14.56
N SER A 128 9.88 18.77 13.28
CA SER A 128 10.85 19.35 12.35
C SER A 128 11.05 20.85 12.59
N TYR A 129 10.00 21.59 12.95
CA TYR A 129 10.07 23.03 13.22
C TYR A 129 10.84 23.35 14.50
N ASN A 130 10.76 22.47 15.51
CA ASN A 130 11.46 22.64 16.79
C ASN A 130 12.82 21.94 16.83
N ASP A 131 13.38 21.56 15.67
CA ASP A 131 14.68 20.86 15.54
C ASP A 131 14.81 19.57 16.37
N VAL A 132 13.69 18.95 16.76
CA VAL A 132 13.68 17.68 17.49
C VAL A 132 14.00 16.51 16.56
N PHE A 133 13.42 16.53 15.36
CA PHE A 133 13.68 15.52 14.34
C PHE A 133 13.41 16.11 12.95
N GLN A 134 14.39 16.07 12.07
CA GLN A 134 14.27 16.59 10.71
C GLN A 134 14.10 15.43 9.71
N LEU A 135 13.07 15.53 8.87
CA LEU A 135 12.93 14.70 7.67
C LEU A 135 13.60 15.40 6.50
N ASN A 136 14.53 14.71 5.84
CA ASN A 136 15.12 15.21 4.60
C ASN A 136 14.04 15.59 3.57
N TYR A 137 14.29 16.63 2.76
CA TYR A 137 13.31 17.26 1.86
C TYR A 137 12.55 16.32 0.91
N GLY A 138 13.09 15.12 0.59
CA GLY A 138 12.40 14.12 -0.23
C GLY A 138 11.60 13.05 0.53
N LEU A 139 11.59 13.06 1.87
CA LEU A 139 10.98 12.01 2.69
C LEU A 139 9.54 12.29 3.11
N TRP A 140 9.05 13.51 2.91
CA TRP A 140 7.67 13.88 3.23
C TRP A 140 6.65 13.02 2.48
N PHE A 141 6.89 12.74 1.20
CA PHE A 141 6.01 11.87 0.42
C PHE A 141 6.04 10.41 0.90
N PRO A 142 7.21 9.73 1.01
CA PRO A 142 7.27 8.39 1.60
C PRO A 142 6.65 8.31 3.00
N PHE A 143 6.91 9.30 3.86
CA PHE A 143 6.30 9.38 5.20
C PHE A 143 4.77 9.41 5.11
N TYR A 144 4.22 10.33 4.32
CA TYR A 144 2.77 10.45 4.13
C TYR A 144 2.16 9.17 3.55
N LEU A 145 2.80 8.59 2.51
CA LEU A 145 2.37 7.37 1.85
C LEU A 145 2.28 6.20 2.85
N PHE A 146 3.36 5.91 3.57
CA PHE A 146 3.41 4.77 4.48
C PHE A 146 2.55 4.98 5.73
N SER A 147 2.44 6.21 6.23
CA SER A 147 1.51 6.57 7.30
C SER A 147 0.06 6.32 6.87
N SER A 148 -0.31 6.79 5.69
CA SER A 148 -1.66 6.61 5.15
C SER A 148 -2.01 5.15 4.90
N ILE A 149 -1.10 4.37 4.31
CA ILE A 149 -1.28 2.93 4.10
C ILE A 149 -1.48 2.21 5.45
N THR A 150 -0.63 2.49 6.44
CA THR A 150 -0.71 1.86 7.76
C THR A 150 -2.07 2.15 8.40
N GLN A 151 -2.46 3.43 8.46
CA GLN A 151 -3.70 3.86 9.08
C GLN A 151 -4.92 3.29 8.35
N PHE A 152 -4.95 3.37 7.01
CA PHE A 152 -6.07 2.85 6.21
C PHE A 152 -6.26 1.36 6.43
N SER A 153 -5.19 0.59 6.33
CA SER A 153 -5.28 -0.85 6.52
C SER A 153 -5.58 -1.25 7.95
N PHE A 154 -5.05 -0.52 8.94
CA PHE A 154 -5.40 -0.73 10.35
C PHE A 154 -6.88 -0.46 10.62
N PHE A 155 -7.40 0.72 10.23
CA PHE A 155 -8.80 1.06 10.45
C PHE A 155 -9.75 0.14 9.68
N THR A 156 -9.39 -0.25 8.45
CA THR A 156 -10.19 -1.20 7.67
C THR A 156 -10.32 -2.54 8.40
N LEU A 157 -9.23 -3.10 8.92
CA LEU A 157 -9.27 -4.37 9.68
C LEU A 157 -9.97 -4.22 11.03
N PHE A 158 -9.76 -3.09 11.72
CA PHE A 158 -10.38 -2.81 13.00
C PHE A 158 -11.90 -2.73 12.87
N LEU A 159 -12.41 -1.99 11.90
CA LEU A 159 -13.83 -1.87 11.60
C LEU A 159 -14.41 -3.21 11.14
N PHE A 160 -13.67 -3.94 10.29
CA PHE A 160 -14.08 -5.26 9.82
C PHE A 160 -14.22 -6.29 10.96
N LYS A 161 -13.40 -6.21 12.02
CA LYS A 161 -13.44 -7.14 13.16
C LYS A 161 -14.53 -6.76 14.19
N LYS A 162 -14.86 -5.48 14.29
CA LYS A 162 -15.78 -4.96 15.31
C LYS A 162 -17.24 -5.33 15.03
N GLU A 163 -17.55 -5.74 13.80
CA GLU A 163 -18.88 -6.07 13.30
C GLU A 163 -18.98 -7.52 12.83
#